data_AF-A0A820KQ04-F1
#
_entry.id   AF-A0A820KQ04-F1
#
_cell.length_a   1.000
_cell.length_b   1.000
_cell.length_c   1.000
_cell.angle_alpha   90.00
_cell.angle_beta   90.00
_cell.angle_gamma   90.00
#
_symmetry.space_group_name_H-M   'P 1'
#
loop_
_entity.id
_entity.type
_entity.pdbx_description
1 polymer ?
#
loop_
_entity_poly.entity_id
_entity_poly.type
_entity_poly.pdbx_seq_one_letter_code
_entity_poly.pdbx_strand_id
1 'polypeptide(L)'
;MTCIKTKSLLNLYNTTICIHNSSDYVSNKVAETHIWEEDYITQLLQILIRNPYLDMIDIGANIGSYTMFTAGALGRFTLVVDCYRGN
;
A
#
# COMPACT_ATOMS: atom_id res chain seq x y z
N MET A 1 -15.46 -1.30 14.25
CA MET A 1 -14.09 -0.92 13.87
C MET A 1 -13.19 -2.00 14.42
N THR A 2 -12.39 -2.63 13.55
CA THR A 2 -11.50 -3.73 13.92
C THR A 2 -10.10 -3.35 13.51
N CYS A 3 -9.15 -3.36 14.45
CA CYS A 3 -7.76 -3.04 14.17
C CYS A 3 -6.95 -4.31 13.99
N ILE A 4 -6.16 -4.37 12.94
CA ILE A 4 -5.32 -5.51 12.60
C ILE A 4 -3.87 -5.06 12.42
N LYS A 5 -2.93 -5.95 12.74
CA LYS A 5 -1.53 -5.76 12.39
C LYS A 5 -1.32 -6.26 10.96
N THR A 6 -0.88 -5.36 10.08
CA THR A 6 -0.65 -5.70 8.68
C THR A 6 0.52 -6.66 8.52
N LYS A 7 0.38 -7.58 7.57
CA LYS A 7 1.48 -8.36 7.01
C LYS A 7 1.91 -7.62 5.74
N SER A 8 3.16 -7.19 5.67
CA SER A 8 3.69 -6.64 4.42
C SER A 8 4.13 -7.74 3.48
N LEU A 9 4.04 -7.44 2.18
CA LEU A 9 4.85 -8.11 1.18
C LEU A 9 6.32 -8.08 1.65
N LEU A 10 6.99 -9.23 1.65
CA LEU A 10 8.40 -9.39 2.05
C LEU A 10 8.73 -9.13 3.54
N ASN A 11 7.73 -9.00 4.44
CA ASN A 11 7.93 -8.75 5.88
C ASN A 11 8.80 -7.51 6.21
N LEU A 12 8.92 -6.56 5.29
CA LEU A 12 9.81 -5.40 5.45
C LEU A 12 9.31 -4.43 6.53
N TYR A 13 8.01 -4.10 6.51
CA TYR A 13 7.40 -3.14 7.43
C TYR A 13 6.01 -3.60 7.85
N ASN A 14 5.64 -3.45 9.13
CA ASN A 14 4.27 -3.71 9.58
C ASN A 14 3.74 -2.51 10.34
N THR A 15 2.43 -2.29 10.26
CA THR A 15 1.74 -1.26 11.03
C THR A 15 0.40 -1.78 11.51
N THR A 16 -0.24 -1.05 12.41
CA THR A 16 -1.61 -1.33 12.82
C THR A 16 -2.54 -0.43 12.02
N ILE A 17 -3.43 -1.02 11.23
CA ILE A 17 -4.51 -0.29 10.55
C ILE A 17 -5.84 -0.67 11.19
N CYS A 18 -6.78 0.27 11.20
CA CYS A 18 -8.12 0.03 11.70
C CYS A 18 -9.12 0.08 10.55
N ILE A 19 -9.84 -1.02 10.40
CA ILE A 19 -10.86 -1.20 9.37
C ILE A 19 -12.18 -0.70 9.95
N HIS A 20 -12.73 0.32 9.31
CA HIS A 20 -14.07 0.80 9.63
C HIS A 20 -15.10 -0.23 9.17
N ASN A 21 -16.29 -0.21 9.76
CA ASN A 21 -17.31 -1.19 9.42
C ASN A 21 -17.92 -0.83 8.06
N SER A 22 -17.28 -1.28 6.98
CA SER A 22 -17.72 -1.08 5.59
C SER A 22 -17.76 -2.41 4.86
N SER A 23 -18.83 -2.62 4.09
CA SER A 23 -19.02 -3.83 3.28
C SER A 23 -18.38 -3.65 1.90
N ASP A 24 -17.10 -3.33 1.85
CA ASP A 24 -16.34 -3.20 0.61
C ASP A 24 -15.31 -4.33 0.45
N TYR A 25 -14.98 -4.62 -0.81
CA TYR A 25 -14.09 -5.72 -1.17
C TYR A 25 -12.71 -5.60 -0.53
N VAL A 26 -12.13 -4.41 -0.50
CA VAL A 26 -10.78 -4.17 0.03
C VAL A 26 -10.77 -4.40 1.54
N SER A 27 -11.72 -3.80 2.26
CA SER A 27 -11.86 -3.97 3.71
C SER A 27 -12.06 -5.42 4.12
N ASN A 28 -12.91 -6.17 3.42
CA ASN A 28 -13.11 -7.60 3.68
C ASN A 28 -11.83 -8.40 3.43
N LYS A 29 -11.17 -8.18 2.29
CA LYS A 29 -9.93 -8.88 1.94
C LYS A 29 -8.83 -8.62 2.95
N VAL A 30 -8.64 -7.35 3.34
CA VAL A 30 -7.64 -6.93 4.32
C VAL A 30 -7.96 -7.49 5.71
N ALA A 31 -9.23 -7.55 6.11
CA ALA A 31 -9.64 -8.17 7.37
C ALA A 31 -9.32 -9.68 7.40
N GLU A 32 -9.43 -10.39 6.28
CA GLU A 32 -9.15 -11.81 6.17
C GLU A 32 -7.64 -12.13 6.06
N THR A 33 -6.92 -11.43 5.20
CA THR A 33 -5.52 -11.76 4.87
C THR A 33 -4.51 -11.01 5.73
N HIS A 34 -4.91 -9.87 6.27
CA HIS A 34 -4.06 -8.83 6.87
C HIS A 34 -3.08 -8.18 5.89
N ILE A 35 -3.26 -8.36 4.58
CA ILE A 35 -2.39 -7.82 3.54
C ILE A 35 -3.15 -6.78 2.73
N TRP A 36 -2.54 -5.61 2.52
CA TRP A 36 -3.07 -4.56 1.67
C TRP A 36 -2.76 -4.86 0.20
N GLU A 37 -3.78 -5.18 -0.59
CA GLU A 37 -3.73 -5.23 -2.07
C GLU A 37 -2.50 -5.95 -2.67
N GLU A 38 -2.19 -7.14 -2.16
CA GLU A 38 -0.97 -7.89 -2.48
C GLU A 38 -0.69 -8.03 -3.98
N ASP A 39 -1.72 -8.42 -4.74
CA ASP A 39 -1.60 -8.69 -6.17
C ASP A 39 -1.23 -7.43 -6.96
N TYR A 40 -1.83 -6.29 -6.62
CA TYR A 40 -1.59 -5.02 -7.29
C TYR A 40 -0.21 -4.45 -6.96
N ILE A 41 0.20 -4.51 -5.68
CA ILE A 41 1.54 -4.11 -5.27
C ILE A 41 2.59 -4.98 -5.96
N THR A 42 2.38 -6.29 -6.01
CA THR A 42 3.32 -7.22 -6.66
C THR A 42 3.48 -6.89 -8.14
N GLN A 43 2.39 -6.63 -8.86
CA GLN A 43 2.43 -6.25 -10.27
C GLN A 43 3.16 -4.92 -10.49
N LEU A 44 2.88 -3.91 -9.67
CA LEU A 44 3.57 -2.61 -9.73
C LEU A 44 5.09 -2.78 -9.55
N LEU A 45 5.50 -3.54 -8.54
CA LEU A 45 6.93 -3.75 -8.27
C LEU A 45 7.61 -4.50 -9.41
N GLN A 46 6.96 -5.48 -10.02
CA GLN A 46 7.50 -6.17 -11.21
C GLN A 46 7.72 -5.20 -12.37
N ILE A 47 6.81 -4.25 -12.59
CA ILE A 47 6.94 -3.23 -13.65
C ILE A 47 8.14 -2.31 -13.36
N LEU A 48 8.27 -1.80 -12.13
CA LEU A 48 9.34 -0.88 -11.72
C LEU A 48 10.72 -1.54 -11.62
N ILE A 49 10.78 -2.84 -11.33
CA ILE A 49 12.03 -3.62 -11.37
C ILE A 49 12.49 -3.79 -12.82
N ARG A 50 11.56 -4.10 -13.75
CA ARG A 50 11.89 -4.29 -15.18
C ARG A 50 12.23 -2.99 -15.90
N ASN A 51 11.78 -1.84 -15.38
CA ASN A 51 11.97 -0.54 -16.01
C ASN A 51 12.61 0.45 -15.02
N PRO A 52 13.93 0.39 -14.84
CA PRO A 52 14.61 1.13 -13.77
C PRO A 52 14.66 2.65 -13.96
N TYR A 53 14.25 3.14 -15.12
CA TYR A 53 14.19 4.55 -15.49
C TYR A 53 12.82 5.19 -15.21
N LEU A 54 11.85 4.41 -14.72
CA LEU A 54 10.52 4.92 -14.37
C LEU A 54 10.49 5.42 -12.93
N ASP A 55 9.86 6.57 -12.75
CA ASP A 55 9.44 7.09 -11.45
C ASP A 55 7.96 6.81 -11.19
N MET A 56 7.53 6.94 -9.95
CA MET A 56 6.14 6.68 -9.52
C MET A 56 5.41 7.97 -9.18
N ILE A 57 4.13 8.05 -9.56
CA ILE A 57 3.19 9.03 -9.02
C ILE A 57 2.08 8.25 -8.32
N ASP A 58 2.00 8.39 -7.00
CA ASP A 58 1.01 7.73 -6.12
C ASP A 58 -0.10 8.73 -5.76
N ILE A 59 -1.24 8.65 -6.46
CA ILE A 59 -2.38 9.56 -6.30
C ILE A 59 -3.47 8.85 -5.48
N GLY A 60 -3.89 9.48 -4.38
CA GLY A 60 -4.77 8.83 -3.40
C GLY A 60 -4.02 7.80 -2.57
N ALA A 61 -2.79 8.14 -2.18
CA ALA A 61 -1.85 7.25 -1.51
C ALA A 61 -2.38 6.64 -0.20
N ASN A 62 -3.37 7.28 0.43
CA ASN A 62 -4.08 6.80 1.61
C ASN A 62 -3.10 6.43 2.73
N ILE A 63 -2.96 5.13 3.05
CA ILE A 63 -2.04 4.63 4.07
C ILE A 63 -0.57 4.54 3.59
N GLY A 64 -0.28 4.96 2.36
CA GLY A 64 1.06 5.01 1.77
C GLY A 64 1.65 3.64 1.43
N SER A 65 0.82 2.60 1.26
CA SER A 65 1.29 1.23 1.03
C SER A 65 2.12 1.11 -0.25
N TYR A 66 1.65 1.68 -1.37
CA TYR A 66 2.37 1.68 -2.64
C TYR A 66 3.67 2.49 -2.54
N THR A 67 3.59 3.72 -2.04
CA THR A 67 4.75 4.58 -1.75
C THR A 67 5.83 3.87 -0.93
N MET A 68 5.45 3.11 0.10
CA MET A 68 6.41 2.39 0.96
C MET A 68 7.24 1.38 0.16
N PHE A 69 6.63 0.68 -0.79
CA PHE A 69 7.36 -0.27 -1.62
C PHE A 69 8.12 0.40 -2.77
N THR A 70 7.56 1.43 -3.41
CA THR A 70 8.25 2.11 -4.53
C THR A 70 9.41 2.97 -4.06
N ALA A 71 9.18 3.88 -3.12
CA ALA A 71 10.21 4.76 -2.59
C ALA A 71 11.11 4.04 -1.58
N GLY A 72 10.52 3.31 -0.63
CA GLY A 72 11.26 2.67 0.45
C GLY A 72 12.02 1.43 0.00
N ALA A 73 11.32 0.44 -0.59
CA ALA A 73 11.95 -0.83 -0.94
C ALA A 73 12.76 -0.78 -2.25
N LEU A 74 12.30 -0.04 -3.27
CA LEU A 74 13.00 0.04 -4.57
C LEU A 74 13.87 1.29 -4.74
N GLY A 75 13.81 2.26 -3.82
CA GLY A 75 14.58 3.50 -3.94
C GLY A 75 14.16 4.37 -5.12
N ARG A 76 12.91 4.28 -5.59
CA ARG A 76 12.40 5.08 -6.71
C ARG A 76 12.00 6.47 -6.26
N PHE A 77 12.23 7.49 -7.10
CA PHE A 77 11.57 8.76 -6.89
C PHE A 77 10.06 8.55 -7.01
N THR A 78 9.34 8.95 -5.97
CA THR A 78 7.88 8.78 -5.88
C THR A 78 7.26 10.11 -5.47
N LEU A 79 6.42 10.67 -6.34
CA LEU A 79 5.59 11.82 -6.02
C LEU A 79 4.28 11.33 -5.41
N VAL A 80 3.99 11.74 -4.18
CA VAL A 80 2.81 11.30 -3.44
C VAL A 80 1.81 12.45 -3.38
N VAL A 81 0.58 12.19 -3.80
CA VAL A 81 -0.54 13.13 -3.74
C VAL A 81 -1.66 12.47 -2.96
N ASP A 82 -2.07 13.08 -1.85
CA ASP A 82 -3.24 12.63 -1.10
C ASP A 82 -4.08 13.83 -0.66
N CYS A 83 -5.39 13.62 -0.56
CA CYS A 83 -6.35 14.66 -0.16
C CYS A 83 -6.85 14.48 1.27
N TYR A 84 -6.15 13.70 2.09
CA TYR A 84 -6.50 13.43 3.47
C TYR A 84 -6.75 14.74 4.22
N ARG A 85 -8.01 14.92 4.58
CA ARG A 85 -8.45 15.93 5.54
C ARG A 85 -8.59 15.21 6.87
N GLY A 86 -7.76 15.58 7.83
CA GLY A 86 -7.92 15.13 9.21
C GLY A 86 -9.32 15.45 9.71
N ASN A 87 -9.92 14.49 10.42
CA ASN A 87 -11.18 14.69 11.14
C ASN A 87 -10.93 15.42 12.45
#